data_AF-W4KD29-F1
#
_entry.id   AF-W4KD29-F1
#
_cell.length_a   1.000
_cell.length_b   1.000
_cell.length_c   1.000
_cell.angle_alpha   90.00
_cell.angle_beta   90.00
_cell.angle_gamma   90.00
#
_symmetry.space_group_name_H-M   'P 1'
#
loop_
_entity.id
_entity.type
_entity.pdbx_description
1 polymer ?
#
loop_
_entity_poly.entity_id
_entity_poly.type
_entity_poly.pdbx_seq_one_letter_code
_entity_poly.pdbx_strand_id
1 'polypeptide(L)' 'ELLAANLGGENVILGTDWLHEHNPQINWVKNSLTFSTCATTCLVSQSKFTIQALVPTQ' A
#
# COMPACT_ATOMS: atom_id res chain seq x y z
N GLU A 1 25.34 -2.26 -7.84
CA GLU A 1 25.13 -0.80 -7.76
C GLU A 1 23.98 -0.52 -6.81
N LEU A 2 24.04 0.57 -6.04
CA LEU A 2 22.94 1.03 -5.20
C LEU A 2 22.11 2.01 -6.01
N LEU A 3 20.91 1.60 -6.43
CA LEU A 3 19.98 2.48 -7.14
C LEU A 3 19.09 3.16 -6.10
N ALA A 4 19.16 4.49 -6.03
CA ALA A 4 18.33 5.32 -5.18
C ALA A 4 17.44 6.22 -6.04
N ALA A 5 16.14 6.28 -5.73
CA ALA A 5 15.18 7.15 -6.38
C ALA A 5 14.65 8.18 -5.37
N ASN A 6 14.53 9.43 -5.79
CA ASN A 6 13.89 10.47 -4.99
C ASN A 6 12.37 10.27 -5.01
N LEU A 7 11.77 10.09 -3.82
CA LEU A 7 10.32 9.87 -3.66
C LEU A 7 9.52 11.18 -3.54
N GLY A 8 10.19 12.34 -3.58
CA GLY A 8 9.56 13.64 -3.38
C GLY A 8 9.08 13.81 -1.94
N GLY A 9 7.80 14.17 -1.77
CA GLY A 9 7.15 14.33 -0.46
C GLY A 9 6.59 13.05 0.12
N GLU A 10 6.70 11.93 -0.60
CA GLU A 10 6.09 10.67 -0.20
C GLU A 10 7.04 9.82 0.64
N ASN A 11 6.51 9.21 1.70
CA ASN A 11 7.29 8.31 2.57
C ASN A 11 7.38 6.88 2.02
N VAL A 12 6.43 6.48 1.15
CA VAL A 12 6.35 5.13 0.59
C VAL A 12 5.69 5.16 -0.79
N ILE A 13 6.20 4.34 -1.70
CA ILE A 13 5.57 4.06 -3.00
C ILE A 13 5.29 2.56 -3.04
N LEU A 14 4.06 2.18 -3.37
CA LEU A 14 3.67 0.78 -3.56
C LEU A 14 3.70 0.44 -5.05
N GLY A 15 4.50 -0.58 -5.41
CA GLY A 15 4.59 -1.09 -6.76
C GLY A 15 3.32 -1.82 -7.21
N THR A 16 3.10 -1.88 -8.52
CA THR A 16 1.94 -2.57 -9.11
C THR A 16 2.04 -4.08 -9.01
N ASP A 17 3.25 -4.63 -9.05
CA ASP A 17 3.57 -6.02 -8.75
C ASP A 17 3.15 -6.41 -7.32
N TRP A 18 3.53 -5.60 -6.33
CA TRP A 18 3.16 -5.80 -4.93
C TRP A 18 1.63 -5.71 -4.74
N LEU A 19 0.98 -4.72 -5.35
CA LEU A 19 -0.48 -4.59 -5.30
C LEU A 19 -1.19 -5.78 -5.93
N HIS A 20 -0.66 -6.34 -7.03
CA HIS A 20 -1.23 -7.50 -7.69
C HIS A 20 -1.13 -8.77 -6.83
N GLU A 21 0.00 -8.99 -6.16
CA GLU A 21 0.18 -10.13 -5.25
C GLU A 21 -0.79 -10.08 -4.07
N HIS A 22 -1.02 -8.89 -3.51
CA HIS A 22 -1.84 -8.72 -2.31
C HIS A 22 -3.32 -8.42 -2.58
N ASN A 23 -3.67 -8.10 -3.83
CA ASN A 23 -5.02 -7.83 -4.31
C ASN A 23 -5.92 -7.03 -3.33
N PRO A 24 -5.49 -5.85 -2.84
CA PRO A 24 -6.29 -5.06 -1.92
C PRO A 24 -7.52 -4.47 -2.60
N GLN A 25 -8.53 -4.15 -1.80
CA GLN A 25 -9.62 -3.30 -2.22
C GLN A 25 -9.15 -1.84 -2.21
N ILE A 26 -9.21 -1.18 -3.37
CA ILE A 26 -8.82 0.23 -3.50
C ILE A 26 -10.06 1.13 -3.45
N ASN A 27 -10.07 2.07 -2.50
CA ASN A 27 -11.09 3.11 -2.43
C ASN A 27 -10.46 4.47 -2.73
N TRP A 28 -10.58 4.91 -3.98
CA TRP A 28 -10.05 6.18 -4.44
C TRP A 28 -10.71 7.41 -3.80
N VAL A 29 -12.02 7.32 -3.51
CA VAL A 29 -12.78 8.43 -2.89
C VAL A 29 -12.28 8.69 -1.47
N LYS A 30 -11.99 7.63 -0.71
CA LYS A 30 -11.47 7.71 0.66
C LYS A 30 -9.94 7.73 0.74
N ASN A 31 -9.27 7.64 -0.42
CA ASN A 31 -7.83 7.49 -0.54
C ASN A 31 -7.26 6.37 0.37
N SER A 32 -7.85 5.17 0.28
CA SER A 32 -7.54 4.06 1.18
C SER A 32 -7.41 2.71 0.49
N LEU A 33 -6.56 1.83 1.03
CA LEU A 33 -6.38 0.43 0.64
C LEU A 33 -6.82 -0.49 1.77
N THR A 34 -7.71 -1.44 1.48
CA THR A 34 -8.15 -2.45 2.46
C THR A 34 -7.68 -3.83 2.03
N PHE A 35 -6.90 -4.49 2.89
CA PHE A 35 -6.40 -5.84 2.68
C PHE A 35 -7.33 -6.80 3.40
N SER A 36 -8.22 -7.46 2.65
CA SER A 36 -9.21 -8.39 3.21
C SER A 36 -8.80 -9.86 3.15
N THR A 37 -7.85 -10.16 2.25
CA THR A 37 -7.41 -11.50 1.88
C THR A 37 -5.97 -11.39 1.41
N CYS A 38 -5.01 -11.75 2.27
CA CYS A 38 -3.61 -11.85 1.86
C CYS A 38 -3.29 -13.30 1.48
N ALA A 39 -2.41 -13.52 0.50
CA ALA A 39 -1.88 -14.85 0.22
C ALA A 39 -1.17 -15.42 1.47
N THR A 40 -1.07 -16.74 1.62
CA THR A 40 -0.41 -17.39 2.76
C THR A 40 1.08 -17.05 2.91
N THR A 41 1.69 -16.50 1.85
CA THR A 41 3.07 -15.99 1.81
C THR A 41 3.21 -14.58 2.39
N CYS A 42 2.09 -13.91 2.67
CA CYS A 42 2.07 -12.56 3.20
C CYS A 42 2.51 -12.54 4.67
N LEU A 43 3.54 -11.74 4.98
CA LEU A 43 4.06 -11.56 6.34
C LEU A 43 3.08 -10.85 7.28
N VAL A 44 2.01 -10.25 6.74
CA VAL A 44 1.01 -9.57 7.55
C VAL A 44 0.07 -10.61 8.17
N SER A 45 0.32 -10.94 9.44
CA SER A 45 -0.47 -11.90 10.23
C SER A 45 -1.89 -11.42 10.56
N GLN A 46 -2.21 -10.15 10.30
CA GLN A 46 -3.54 -9.60 10.53
C GLN A 46 -4.47 -9.94 9.38
N SER A 47 -5.57 -10.59 9.71
CA SER A 47 -6.56 -11.08 8.75
C SER A 47 -7.22 -9.95 7.95
N LYS A 48 -7.30 -8.72 8.50
CA LYS A 48 -7.78 -7.52 7.78
C LYS A 48 -7.17 -6.23 8.33
N PHE A 49 -6.66 -5.36 7.47
CA PHE A 49 -6.22 -4.02 7.85
C PHE A 49 -6.46 -3.01 6.71
N THR A 50 -6.45 -1.71 7.04
CA THR A 50 -6.64 -0.63 6.07
C THR A 50 -5.51 0.39 6.21
N ILE A 51 -4.95 0.79 5.08
CA ILE A 51 -4.02 1.91 4.96
C ILE A 51 -4.81 3.10 4.43
N GLN A 52 -4.74 4.23 5.11
CA GLN A 52 -5.24 5.52 4.60
C GLN A 52 -4.04 6.38 4.22
N ALA A 53 -4.08 6.92 3.01
CA ALA A 53 -3.11 7.93 2.63
C ALA A 53 -3.38 9.20 3.45
N LEU A 54 -2.31 9.77 3.98
CA LEU A 54 -2.38 11.05 4.67
C LEU A 54 -2.76 12.10 3.63
N VAL A 55 -3.89 12.78 3.84
CA VAL A 55 -4.19 13.98 3.07
C VAL A 55 -3.23 15.05 3.57
N PRO A 56 -2.42 15.70 2.73
CA PRO A 56 -1.62 16.83 3.16
C PRO A 56 -2.57 17.89 3.72
N THR A 57 -2.49 18.16 5.03
CA THR A 57 -3.11 19.35 5.59
C THR A 57 -2.42 20.55 4.96
N GLN A 58 -3.20 21.39 4.26
CA GLN A 58 -2.75 22.66 3.71
C GLN A 58 -2.14 23.56 4.79
#